data_AF-A0AAU2AX49-F1
#
_entry.id   AF-A0AAU2AX49-F1
#
_cell.length_a   1.000
_cell.length_b   1.000
_cell.length_c   1.000
_cell.angle_alpha   90.00
_cell.angle_beta   90.00
_cell.angle_gamma   90.00
#
_symmetry.space_group_name_H-M   'P 1'
#
loop_
_entity.id
_entity.type
_entity.pdbx_description
1 polymer ?
#
loop_
_entity_poly.entity_id
_entity_poly.type
_entity_poly.pdbx_seq_one_letter_code
_entity_poly.pdbx_strand_id
1 'polypeptide(L)'
;MRVTGAVVVIAVLDGGSGADLARRFTAAGAVGVLVADQREGLAEDLAAELDRPGCPVVGVCGDIRRPSDVAALVDTAEKHLGPIDLFCVAGPDGERIVSLDELPDHLDLERLAELLALVGEAIGEVVVPQQRRPVEDVATV
;
A
#
# COMPACT_ATOMS: atom_id res chain seq x y z
N MET A 1 1.42 6.88 -12.67
CA MET A 1 1.35 7.06 -11.21
C MET A 1 2.42 8.05 -10.78
N ARG A 2 2.05 9.06 -9.99
CA ARG A 2 2.96 10.10 -9.50
C ARG A 2 3.09 9.99 -7.98
N VAL A 3 4.32 9.82 -7.48
CA VAL A 3 4.58 9.73 -6.03
C VAL A 3 4.81 11.10 -5.40
N THR A 4 5.42 12.02 -6.15
CA THR A 4 5.73 13.35 -5.63
C THR A 4 4.46 14.13 -5.30
N GLY A 5 4.28 14.50 -4.04
CA GLY A 5 3.07 15.15 -3.55
C GLY A 5 2.01 14.20 -2.99
N ALA A 6 2.25 12.88 -3.02
CA ALA A 6 1.25 11.89 -2.67
C ALA A 6 1.36 11.40 -1.21
N VAL A 7 0.22 11.04 -0.62
CA VAL A 7 0.10 10.22 0.58
C VAL A 7 0.01 8.76 0.17
N VAL A 8 0.89 7.92 0.75
CA VAL A 8 1.02 6.51 0.38
C VAL A 8 0.77 5.61 1.59
N VAL A 9 -0.13 4.64 1.45
CA VAL A 9 -0.27 3.52 2.40
C VAL A 9 0.49 2.31 1.84
N ILE A 10 1.33 1.71 2.66
CA ILE A 10 2.10 0.50 2.34
C ILE A 10 1.70 -0.58 3.34
N ALA A 11 1.00 -1.60 2.88
CA ALA A 11 0.61 -2.75 3.69
C ALA A 11 1.45 -3.97 3.32
N VAL A 12 2.09 -4.55 4.33
CA VAL A 12 3.09 -5.61 4.18
C VAL A 12 2.46 -6.94 4.56
N LEU A 13 2.41 -7.86 3.61
CA LEU A 13 2.08 -9.26 3.81
C LEU A 13 3.30 -10.03 4.33
N ASP A 14 3.07 -11.23 4.87
CA ASP A 14 4.12 -12.16 5.26
C ASP A 14 5.19 -12.31 4.17
N GLY A 15 6.45 -12.00 4.51
CA GLY A 15 7.58 -12.13 3.60
C GLY A 15 7.78 -10.95 2.63
N GLY A 16 6.93 -9.92 2.65
CA GLY A 16 7.10 -8.70 1.85
C GLY A 16 8.14 -7.72 2.40
N SER A 17 8.75 -6.92 1.52
CA SER A 17 9.70 -5.85 1.89
C SER A 17 9.04 -4.46 1.86
N GLY A 18 8.38 -4.08 2.97
CA GLY A 18 7.81 -2.74 3.13
C GLY A 18 8.86 -1.63 3.27
N ALA A 19 10.03 -1.94 3.84
CA ALA A 19 11.10 -0.98 4.08
C ALA A 19 11.65 -0.36 2.79
N ASP A 20 11.87 -1.18 1.76
CA ASP A 20 12.38 -0.69 0.47
C ASP A 20 11.36 0.21 -0.23
N LEU A 21 10.07 -0.13 -0.15
CA LEU A 21 8.98 0.71 -0.67
C LEU A 21 8.90 2.04 0.07
N ALA A 22 8.93 2.03 1.40
CA ALA A 22 8.85 3.24 2.21
C ALA A 22 10.04 4.17 1.90
N ARG A 23 11.26 3.64 1.82
CA ARG A 23 12.46 4.39 1.41
C ARG A 23 12.32 4.96 -0.01
N ARG A 24 11.83 4.16 -0.96
CA ARG A 24 11.61 4.61 -2.34
C ARG A 24 10.60 5.76 -2.42
N PHE A 25 9.46 5.64 -1.76
CA PHE A 25 8.40 6.65 -1.84
C PHE A 25 8.76 7.93 -1.10
N THR A 26 9.35 7.84 0.09
CA THR A 26 9.87 9.01 0.81
C THR A 26 10.93 9.73 -0.03
N ALA A 27 11.88 9.01 -0.64
CA ALA A 27 12.91 9.59 -1.50
C ALA A 27 12.33 10.22 -2.80
N ALA A 28 11.23 9.67 -3.33
CA ALA A 28 10.54 10.17 -4.51
C ALA A 28 9.61 11.38 -4.23
N GLY A 29 9.55 11.84 -2.97
CA GLY A 29 8.84 13.05 -2.59
C GLY A 29 7.37 12.84 -2.22
N ALA A 30 7.00 11.66 -1.72
CA ALA A 30 5.74 11.49 -1.00
C ALA A 30 5.63 12.55 0.12
N VAL A 31 4.44 13.08 0.35
CA VAL A 31 4.18 14.07 1.41
C VAL A 31 3.71 13.42 2.70
N GLY A 32 3.40 12.12 2.67
CA GLY A 32 3.12 11.30 3.85
C GLY A 32 3.19 9.82 3.49
N VAL A 33 3.65 8.99 4.44
CA VAL A 33 3.70 7.54 4.25
C VAL A 33 3.15 6.85 5.50
N LEU A 34 2.21 5.94 5.33
CA LEU A 34 1.81 5.00 6.36
C LEU A 34 2.35 3.61 6.01
N VAL A 35 3.02 2.94 6.94
CA VAL A 35 3.46 1.55 6.80
C VAL A 35 2.69 0.69 7.78
N ALA A 36 2.10 -0.39 7.28
CA ALA A 36 1.43 -1.41 8.06
C ALA A 36 2.12 -2.76 7.91
N ASP A 37 2.50 -3.39 9.01
CA ASP A 37 3.02 -4.76 9.05
C ASP A 37 2.32 -5.50 10.21
N GLN A 38 2.00 -6.78 10.04
CA GLN A 38 1.35 -7.55 11.10
C GLN A 38 2.31 -7.92 12.24
N ARG A 39 3.63 -7.76 12.04
CA ARG A 39 4.65 -8.00 13.05
C ARG A 39 4.83 -6.73 13.89
N GLU A 40 4.54 -6.86 15.17
CA GLU A 40 4.63 -5.78 16.15
C GLU A 40 6.02 -5.11 16.11
N GLY A 41 6.04 -3.77 16.08
CA GLY A 41 7.23 -2.94 16.21
C GLY A 41 7.96 -2.66 14.90
N LEU A 42 7.84 -3.51 13.86
CA LEU A 42 8.62 -3.31 12.63
C LEU A 42 8.20 -2.07 11.85
N ALA A 43 6.89 -1.84 11.73
CA ALA A 43 6.38 -0.67 11.05
C ALA A 43 6.70 0.61 11.84
N GLU A 44 6.57 0.55 13.17
CA GLU A 44 6.86 1.66 14.08
C GLU A 44 8.34 2.04 14.06
N ASP A 45 9.25 1.07 14.13
CA ASP A 45 10.70 1.29 14.06
C ASP A 45 11.11 1.92 12.72
N LEU A 46 10.56 1.41 11.61
CA LEU A 46 10.80 1.97 10.28
C LEU A 46 10.25 3.39 10.15
N ALA A 47 9.08 3.65 10.71
CA ALA A 47 8.49 4.98 10.71
C ALA A 47 9.38 5.97 11.47
N ALA A 48 9.86 5.59 12.66
CA ALA A 48 10.79 6.42 13.44
C ALA A 48 12.10 6.71 12.68
N GLU A 49 12.57 5.78 11.84
CA GLU A 49 13.75 5.97 11.01
C GLU A 49 13.51 6.97 9.87
N LEU A 50 12.35 6.90 9.21
CA LEU A 50 12.07 7.64 7.98
C LEU A 50 11.34 8.97 8.19
N ASP A 51 10.74 9.17 9.37
CA ASP A 51 9.98 10.37 9.72
C ASP A 51 10.84 11.63 9.65
N ARG A 52 10.33 12.65 8.94
CA ARG A 52 11.05 13.92 8.74
C ARG A 52 10.11 15.06 8.34
N PRO A 53 10.53 16.32 8.56
CA PRO A 53 9.76 17.47 8.10
C PRO A 53 9.45 17.41 6.60
N GLY A 54 8.17 17.58 6.25
CA GLY A 54 7.67 17.51 4.87
C GLY A 54 7.37 16.10 4.34
N CYS A 55 7.62 15.05 5.13
CA CYS A 55 7.24 13.68 4.82
C CYS A 55 7.05 12.90 6.13
N PRO A 56 5.97 13.18 6.89
CA PRO A 56 5.61 12.40 8.06
C PRO A 56 5.45 10.91 7.71
N VAL A 57 5.96 10.04 8.58
CA VAL A 57 5.83 8.58 8.43
C VAL A 57 5.15 8.00 9.67
N VAL A 58 4.10 7.20 9.44
CA VAL A 58 3.33 6.55 10.50
C VAL A 58 3.48 5.03 10.36
N GLY A 59 3.90 4.37 11.43
CA GLY A 59 3.95 2.92 11.52
C GLY A 59 2.77 2.39 12.31
N VAL A 60 2.14 1.31 11.84
CA VAL A 60 1.02 0.67 12.54
C VAL A 60 1.11 -0.84 12.41
N CYS A 61 0.87 -1.55 13.51
CA CYS A 61 0.63 -2.99 13.47
C CYS A 61 -0.77 -3.30 12.88
N GLY A 62 -0.85 -4.13 11.85
CA GLY A 62 -2.14 -4.54 11.25
C GLY A 62 -2.03 -5.62 10.18
N ASP A 63 -3.10 -6.42 10.02
CA ASP A 63 -3.18 -7.49 9.01
C ASP A 63 -4.20 -7.11 7.92
N ILE A 64 -3.69 -6.76 6.73
CA ILE A 64 -4.54 -6.33 5.61
C ILE A 64 -5.49 -7.40 5.08
N ARG A 65 -5.32 -8.68 5.46
CA ARG A 65 -6.30 -9.73 5.16
C ARG A 65 -7.59 -9.56 5.98
N ARG A 66 -7.59 -8.67 6.99
CA ARG A 66 -8.74 -8.35 7.83
C ARG A 66 -9.36 -7.02 7.39
N PRO A 67 -10.64 -7.01 6.98
CA PRO A 67 -11.32 -5.78 6.59
C PRO A 67 -11.33 -4.68 7.65
N SER A 68 -11.40 -5.06 8.93
CA SER A 68 -11.33 -4.12 10.06
C SER A 68 -10.00 -3.38 10.13
N ASP A 69 -8.91 -4.08 9.84
CA ASP A 69 -7.56 -3.51 9.92
C ASP A 69 -7.37 -2.57 8.73
N VAL A 70 -7.82 -2.93 7.52
CA VAL A 70 -7.85 -2.03 6.35
C VAL A 70 -8.57 -0.73 6.68
N ALA A 71 -9.77 -0.81 7.28
CA ALA A 71 -10.53 0.38 7.66
C ALA A 71 -9.75 1.25 8.67
N ALA A 72 -9.12 0.63 9.67
CA ALA A 72 -8.30 1.33 10.65
C ALA A 72 -7.04 1.99 10.03
N LEU A 73 -6.42 1.36 9.03
CA LEU A 73 -5.29 1.95 8.29
C LEU A 73 -5.73 3.19 7.52
N VAL A 74 -6.90 3.15 6.89
CA VAL A 74 -7.47 4.29 6.17
C VAL A 74 -7.74 5.45 7.11
N ASP A 75 -8.47 5.19 8.21
CA ASP A 75 -8.76 6.20 9.23
C ASP A 75 -7.47 6.83 9.79
N THR A 76 -6.45 6.00 10.03
CA THR A 76 -5.16 6.46 10.55
C THR A 76 -4.43 7.34 9.53
N ALA A 77 -4.34 6.90 8.27
CA ALA A 77 -3.70 7.67 7.23
C ALA A 77 -4.40 9.02 7.03
N GLU A 78 -5.73 9.03 6.90
CA GLU A 78 -6.48 10.26 6.67
C GLU A 78 -6.38 11.24 7.83
N LYS A 79 -6.40 10.74 9.07
CA LYS A 79 -6.26 11.56 10.27
C LYS A 79 -4.87 12.18 10.41
N HIS A 80 -3.81 11.45 10.07
CA HIS A 80 -2.44 11.85 10.37
C HIS A 80 -1.70 12.47 9.17
N LEU A 81 -2.06 12.07 7.95
CA LEU A 81 -1.33 12.40 6.73
C LEU A 81 -2.22 13.14 5.71
N GLY A 82 -3.54 12.93 5.77
CA GLY A 82 -4.50 13.43 4.80
C GLY A 82 -4.99 12.35 3.83
N PRO A 83 -5.76 12.73 2.80
CA PRO A 83 -6.37 11.78 1.85
C PRO A 83 -5.33 10.87 1.22
N ILE A 84 -5.66 9.58 1.09
CA ILE A 84 -4.76 8.58 0.51
C ILE A 84 -4.84 8.65 -1.02
N ASP A 85 -3.70 8.83 -1.67
CA ASP A 85 -3.61 8.78 -3.14
C ASP A 85 -3.27 7.37 -3.63
N LEU A 86 -2.43 6.65 -2.87
CA LEU A 86 -1.81 5.39 -3.30
C LEU A 86 -1.89 4.34 -2.22
N PHE A 87 -2.34 3.14 -2.59
CA PHE A 87 -2.36 1.97 -1.72
C PHE A 87 -1.46 0.87 -2.30
N CYS A 88 -0.42 0.48 -1.55
CA CYS A 88 0.56 -0.52 -1.97
C CYS A 88 0.46 -1.77 -1.09
N VAL A 89 0.27 -2.93 -1.72
CA VAL A 89 0.36 -4.24 -1.08
C VAL A 89 1.74 -4.82 -1.41
N ALA A 90 2.56 -5.05 -0.39
CA ALA A 90 3.90 -5.62 -0.53
C ALA A 90 3.88 -7.06 0.00
N GLY A 91 4.24 -8.05 -0.83
CA GLY A 91 4.32 -9.44 -0.40
C GLY A 91 5.61 -10.12 -0.87
N PRO A 92 5.72 -11.43 -0.66
CA PRO A 92 6.97 -12.17 -0.84
C PRO A 92 7.41 -12.22 -2.31
N ASP A 93 6.46 -12.23 -3.24
CA ASP A 93 6.70 -12.36 -4.67
C ASP A 93 6.59 -11.01 -5.44
N GLY A 94 6.46 -9.89 -4.72
CA GLY A 94 6.47 -8.55 -5.30
C GLY A 94 5.47 -7.59 -4.65
N GLU A 95 5.26 -6.45 -5.30
CA GLU A 95 4.31 -5.44 -4.89
C GLU A 95 3.20 -5.19 -5.92
N ARG A 96 2.02 -4.81 -5.42
CA ARG A 96 0.94 -4.26 -6.22
C ARG A 96 0.56 -2.89 -5.71
N ILE A 97 0.54 -1.90 -6.61
CA ILE A 97 0.16 -0.53 -6.28
C ILE A 97 -1.16 -0.20 -6.96
N VAL A 98 -2.08 0.36 -6.19
CA VAL A 98 -3.41 0.81 -6.58
C VAL A 98 -3.47 2.34 -6.46
N SER A 99 -3.90 3.02 -7.53
CA SER A 99 -4.22 4.45 -7.49
C SER A 99 -5.63 4.62 -6.95
N LEU A 100 -5.84 5.54 -6.01
CA LEU A 100 -7.16 5.83 -5.45
C LEU A 100 -7.81 7.07 -6.11
N ASP A 101 -7.19 7.65 -7.14
CA ASP A 101 -7.67 8.83 -7.87
C ASP A 101 -9.08 8.66 -8.47
N GLU A 102 -9.51 7.42 -8.66
CA GLU A 102 -10.83 7.08 -9.24
C GLU A 102 -11.87 6.74 -8.17
N LEU A 103 -11.48 6.65 -6.90
CA LEU A 103 -12.40 6.41 -5.79
C LEU A 103 -13.10 7.71 -5.37
N PRO A 104 -14.34 7.63 -4.86
CA PRO A 104 -15.02 8.80 -4.30
C PRO A 104 -14.18 9.47 -3.19
N ASP A 105 -14.16 10.81 -3.13
CA ASP A 105 -13.30 11.57 -2.19
C ASP A 105 -13.70 11.46 -0.71
N HIS A 106 -14.88 10.92 -0.41
CA HIS A 106 -15.48 10.90 0.91
C HIS A 106 -15.45 9.48 1.48
N LEU A 107 -14.95 9.33 2.72
CA LEU A 107 -14.87 8.05 3.40
C LEU A 107 -16.26 7.57 3.83
N ASP A 108 -16.96 7.00 2.85
CA ASP A 108 -18.28 6.42 3.00
C ASP A 108 -18.19 4.89 2.86
N LEU A 109 -19.27 4.21 3.23
CA LEU A 109 -19.32 2.74 3.19
C LEU A 109 -19.03 2.18 1.77
N GLU A 110 -19.43 2.92 0.73
CA GLU A 110 -19.19 2.55 -0.67
C GLU A 110 -17.70 2.64 -1.02
N ARG A 111 -17.03 3.74 -0.69
CA ARG A 111 -15.59 3.92 -0.92
C ARG A 111 -14.77 2.85 -0.19
N LEU A 112 -15.12 2.56 1.06
CA LEU A 112 -14.44 1.52 1.83
C LEU A 112 -14.66 0.14 1.21
N ALA A 113 -15.86 -0.17 0.72
CA ALA A 113 -16.15 -1.43 0.05
C ALA A 113 -15.35 -1.59 -1.26
N GLU A 114 -15.26 -0.54 -2.07
CA GLU A 114 -14.44 -0.54 -3.29
C GLU A 114 -12.96 -0.72 -2.98
N LEU A 115 -12.44 0.00 -1.98
CA LEU A 115 -11.06 -0.17 -1.53
C LEU A 115 -10.80 -1.60 -1.06
N LEU A 116 -11.70 -2.19 -0.25
CA LEU A 116 -11.58 -3.57 0.22
C LEU A 116 -11.55 -4.57 -0.95
N ALA A 117 -12.34 -4.33 -2.00
CA ALA A 117 -12.32 -5.16 -3.20
C ALA A 117 -10.97 -5.07 -3.93
N LEU A 118 -10.48 -3.84 -4.18
CA LEU A 118 -9.19 -3.60 -4.83
C LEU A 118 -8.01 -4.18 -4.03
N VAL A 119 -8.04 -4.04 -2.71
CA VAL A 119 -7.05 -4.64 -1.80
C VAL A 119 -7.10 -6.16 -1.86
N GLY A 120 -8.28 -6.76 -1.87
CA GLY A 120 -8.45 -8.21 -1.99
C GLY A 120 -7.88 -8.76 -3.29
N GLU A 121 -8.12 -8.07 -4.42
CA GLU A 121 -7.53 -8.40 -5.73
C GLU A 121 -6.01 -8.28 -5.71
N ALA A 122 -5.48 -7.18 -5.16
CA ALA A 122 -4.04 -6.95 -5.04
C ALA A 122 -3.34 -8.02 -4.18
N ILE A 123 -3.95 -8.43 -3.06
CA ILE A 123 -3.46 -9.55 -2.25
C ILE A 123 -3.45 -10.84 -3.08
N GLY A 124 -4.52 -11.11 -3.84
CA GLY A 124 -4.60 -12.28 -4.72
C GLY A 124 -3.49 -12.33 -5.77
N GLU A 125 -3.20 -11.20 -6.42
CA GLU A 125 -2.13 -11.08 -7.42
C GLU A 125 -0.73 -11.26 -6.82
N VAL A 126 -0.51 -10.74 -5.61
CA VAL A 126 0.79 -10.78 -4.92
C VAL A 126 1.06 -12.16 -4.31
N VAL A 127 0.03 -12.85 -3.77
CA VAL A 127 0.17 -14.17 -3.12
C VAL A 127 0.10 -15.31 -4.15
N VAL A 128 -0.64 -15.12 -5.23
CA VAL A 128 -0.72 -16.08 -6.34
C VAL A 128 -0.27 -15.34 -7.59
N PRO A 129 1.04 -15.32 -7.90
CA PRO A 129 1.48 -14.73 -9.15
C PRO A 129 0.80 -15.52 -10.27
N GLN A 130 -0.19 -14.90 -10.93
CA GLN A 130 -0.84 -15.51 -12.09
C GLN A 130 0.28 -15.90 -13.05
N GLN A 131 0.42 -17.20 -13.30
CA GLN A 131 1.32 -17.69 -14.32
C GLN A 131 0.95 -16.97 -15.61
N ARG A 132 1.78 -16.01 -16.03
CA ARG A 132 1.66 -15.37 -17.34
C ARG A 132 1.59 -16.53 -18.34
N ARG A 133 0.44 -16.71 -19.00
CA ARG A 133 0.35 -17.59 -20.18
C ARG A 133 1.51 -17.17 -21.10
N PRO A 134 2.38 -18.09 -21.54
CA PRO A 134 3.37 -17.74 -22.53
C PRO A 134 2.61 -17.17 -23.72
N VAL A 135 2.94 -15.94 -24.10
CA VAL A 135 2.54 -15.40 -25.39
C VAL A 135 3.11 -16.40 -26.40
N GLU A 136 2.23 -17.12 -27.08
CA GLU A 136 2.63 -18.00 -28.16
C GLU A 136 3.40 -17.14 -29.16
N ASP A 137 4.68 -17.48 -29.30
CA ASP A 137 5.58 -16.95 -30.30
C ASP A 137 4.97 -17.35 -31.65
N VAL A 138 4.28 -16.40 -32.30
CA VAL A 138 3.84 -16.56 -33.69
C VAL A 138 5.08 -16.46 -34.55
N ALA A 139 5.82 -17.57 -34.59
CA ALA A 139 6.85 -17.83 -35.58
C ALA A 139 6.18 -17.73 -36.96
N THR A 140 6.51 -16.65 -37.64
CA THR A 140 6.21 -16.41 -39.04
C THR A 140 6.89 -17.48 -39.89
N VAL A 141 6.12 -18.19 -40.70
CA VAL A 141 6.59 -18.93 -41.89
C VAL A 141 5.83 -18.40 -43.08
#